data_AF-A0AAP5QRP0-F1
#
_entry.id   AF-A0AAP5QRP0-F1
#
_cell.length_a   1.000
_cell.length_b   1.000
_cell.length_c   1.000
_cell.angle_alpha   90.00
_cell.angle_beta   90.00
_cell.angle_gamma   90.00
#
_symmetry.space_group_name_H-M   'P 1'
#
loop_
_entity.id
_entity.type
_entity.pdbx_description
1 polymer ?
#
loop_
_entity_poly.entity_id
_entity_poly.type
_entity_poly.pdbx_seq_one_letter_code
_entity_poly.pdbx_strand_id
1 'polypeptide(L)'
;VAWADPAQPAGQRQTVPAAPNIPAEAARNYRYGLTGDTPPWRPITVFDDGRRVYVVFPRGIVQGEMPPIFVIGSEGETQIVNSRIHQNTLIVDRLFGAAELRLGSGDRQQTVRIVRVEQRQAAQPAKTGEKPS
;
A
#
# COMPACT_ATOMS: atom_id res chain seq x y z
N VAL A 1 -34.39 0.20 -51.83
CA VAL A 1 -33.74 -0.82 -50.97
C VAL A 1 -33.11 -0.07 -49.80
N ALA A 2 -33.72 -0.12 -48.63
CA ALA A 2 -33.26 0.61 -47.44
C ALA A 2 -32.31 -0.29 -46.63
N TRP A 3 -31.18 0.29 -46.24
CA TRP A 3 -30.16 -0.31 -45.38
C TRP A 3 -30.69 -0.38 -43.96
N ALA A 4 -30.70 -1.57 -43.35
CA ALA A 4 -30.98 -1.75 -41.93
C ALA A 4 -29.65 -1.77 -41.17
N ASP A 5 -29.39 -0.71 -40.41
CA ASP A 5 -28.31 -0.64 -39.43
C ASP A 5 -28.71 -1.52 -38.21
N PRO A 6 -27.92 -2.51 -37.80
CA PRO A 6 -28.24 -3.28 -36.60
C PRO A 6 -27.97 -2.42 -35.37
N ALA A 7 -29.04 -2.03 -34.68
CA ALA A 7 -28.97 -1.37 -33.38
C ALA A 7 -28.01 -2.12 -32.44
N GLN A 8 -26.94 -1.43 -32.03
CA GLN A 8 -25.99 -1.93 -31.05
C GLN A 8 -26.72 -2.26 -29.74
N PRO A 9 -26.52 -3.44 -29.14
CA PRO A 9 -27.19 -3.79 -27.90
C PRO A 9 -26.80 -2.80 -26.80
N ALA A 10 -27.80 -2.10 -26.26
CA ALA A 10 -27.69 -1.31 -25.05
C ALA A 10 -27.38 -2.25 -23.87
N GLY A 11 -26.10 -2.53 -23.62
CA GLY A 11 -25.75 -3.59 -22.67
C GLY A 11 -24.34 -3.63 -22.12
N GLN A 12 -23.44 -2.73 -22.52
CA GLN A 12 -22.24 -2.47 -21.72
C GLN A 12 -22.48 -1.18 -20.94
N ARG A 13 -23.21 -1.30 -19.83
CA ARG A 13 -23.08 -0.35 -18.72
C ARG A 13 -21.58 -0.31 -18.42
N GLN A 14 -20.91 0.75 -18.83
CA GLN A 14 -19.58 1.06 -18.33
C GLN A 14 -19.72 1.08 -16.81
N THR A 15 -19.27 0.03 -16.15
CA THR A 15 -19.19 0.00 -14.70
C THR A 15 -18.13 1.03 -14.35
N VAL A 16 -18.58 2.25 -13.99
CA VAL A 16 -17.71 3.19 -13.29
C VAL A 16 -17.05 2.41 -12.16
N PRO A 17 -15.71 2.34 -12.11
CA PRO A 17 -15.05 1.62 -11.05
C PRO A 17 -15.51 2.25 -9.74
N ALA A 18 -16.19 1.45 -8.91
CA ALA A 18 -16.62 1.89 -7.60
C ALA A 18 -15.41 2.46 -6.84
N ALA A 19 -15.63 3.56 -6.12
CA ALA A 19 -14.60 4.12 -5.25
C ALA A 19 -14.00 3.00 -4.39
N PRO A 20 -12.66 2.90 -4.29
CA PRO A 20 -12.04 1.83 -3.55
C PRO A 20 -12.48 1.89 -2.08
N ASN A 21 -12.95 0.76 -1.55
CA ASN A 21 -13.32 0.67 -0.15
C ASN A 21 -12.06 0.67 0.72
N ILE A 22 -11.86 1.72 1.50
CA ILE A 22 -10.81 1.80 2.52
C ILE A 22 -11.35 1.15 3.80
N PRO A 23 -10.67 0.14 4.37
CA PRO A 23 -11.18 -0.57 5.55
C PRO A 23 -11.37 0.36 6.75
N ALA A 24 -12.36 0.05 7.58
CA ALA A 24 -12.54 0.67 8.90
C ALA A 24 -11.31 0.41 9.79
N GLU A 25 -11.04 1.31 10.74
CA GLU A 25 -9.82 1.26 11.56
C GLU A 25 -9.61 -0.07 12.30
N ALA A 26 -10.69 -0.70 12.79
CA ALA A 26 -10.64 -1.99 13.47
C ALA A 26 -10.15 -3.16 12.60
N ALA A 27 -10.22 -3.02 11.27
CA ALA A 27 -9.77 -4.05 10.31
C ALA A 27 -8.36 -3.78 9.76
N ARG A 28 -7.66 -2.73 10.24
CA ARG A 28 -6.35 -2.33 9.73
C ARG A 28 -5.22 -2.95 10.54
N ASN A 29 -4.28 -3.60 9.84
CA ASN A 29 -3.08 -4.17 10.42
C ASN A 29 -1.91 -3.18 10.29
N TYR A 30 -1.51 -2.57 11.40
CA TYR A 30 -0.41 -1.59 11.46
C TYR A 30 0.92 -2.26 11.76
N ARG A 31 1.44 -3.00 10.79
CA ARG A 31 2.66 -3.81 10.93
C ARG A 31 3.73 -3.45 9.92
N TYR A 32 3.86 -2.17 9.60
CA TYR A 32 4.83 -1.66 8.64
C TYR A 32 5.64 -0.52 9.25
N GLY A 33 6.97 -0.62 9.16
CA GLY A 33 7.92 0.42 9.50
C GLY A 33 8.41 1.17 8.26
N LEU A 34 8.80 2.43 8.46
CA LEU A 34 9.35 3.31 7.42
C LEU A 34 10.83 3.61 7.71
N THR A 35 11.70 3.41 6.72
CA THR A 35 13.13 3.73 6.77
C THR A 35 13.56 4.48 5.50
N GLY A 36 14.82 4.93 5.45
CA GLY A 36 15.33 5.76 4.35
C GLY A 36 15.03 7.25 4.56
N ASP A 37 14.95 7.99 3.46
CA ASP A 37 14.92 9.46 3.43
C ASP A 37 13.68 10.06 4.12
N THR A 38 13.75 11.33 4.48
CA THR A 38 12.64 12.09 5.09
C THR A 38 12.13 13.23 4.20
N PRO A 39 11.67 12.95 2.97
CA PRO A 39 11.11 13.97 2.11
C PRO A 39 9.75 14.48 2.61
N PRO A 40 9.28 15.65 2.15
CA PRO A 40 7.96 16.18 2.50
C PRO A 40 6.79 15.25 2.12
N TRP A 41 7.01 14.36 1.15
CA TRP A 41 6.05 13.37 0.71
C TRP A 41 6.09 12.06 1.50
N ARG A 42 6.99 11.87 2.48
CA ARG A 42 7.13 10.60 3.20
C ARG A 42 5.78 10.11 3.73
N PRO A 43 5.40 8.82 3.55
CA PRO A 43 4.17 8.28 4.11
C PRO A 43 4.05 8.55 5.61
N ILE A 44 2.84 8.86 6.06
CA ILE A 44 2.54 9.06 7.48
C ILE A 44 2.09 7.76 8.15
N THR A 45 1.59 6.80 7.36
CA THR A 45 1.05 5.55 7.88
C THR A 45 0.99 4.52 6.76
N VAL A 46 1.27 3.26 7.11
CA VAL A 46 1.09 2.11 6.22
C VAL A 46 0.38 1.00 6.98
N PHE A 47 -0.67 0.44 6.41
CA PHE A 47 -1.42 -0.68 6.97
C PHE A 47 -1.91 -1.63 5.88
N ASP A 48 -2.32 -2.84 6.26
CA ASP A 48 -2.98 -3.78 5.36
C ASP A 48 -4.32 -4.27 5.91
N ASP A 49 -5.21 -4.74 5.05
CA ASP A 49 -6.50 -5.37 5.42
C ASP A 49 -6.45 -6.90 5.32
N GLY A 50 -5.24 -7.47 5.22
CA GLY A 50 -5.01 -8.90 4.94
C GLY A 50 -5.01 -9.26 3.45
N ARG A 51 -5.34 -8.33 2.55
CA ARG A 51 -5.35 -8.56 1.08
C ARG A 51 -4.57 -7.50 0.32
N ARG A 52 -4.75 -6.24 0.69
CA ARG A 52 -4.16 -5.05 0.07
C ARG A 52 -3.37 -4.25 1.09
N VAL A 53 -2.36 -3.53 0.62
CA VAL A 53 -1.60 -2.58 1.44
C VAL A 53 -2.02 -1.16 1.08
N TYR A 54 -2.21 -0.34 2.10
CA TYR A 54 -2.61 1.05 2.00
C TYR A 54 -1.47 1.91 2.53
N VAL A 55 -0.87 2.70 1.64
CA VAL A 55 0.19 3.65 1.96
C VAL A 55 -0.44 5.05 1.99
N VAL A 56 -0.54 5.63 3.17
CA VAL A 56 -1.17 6.93 3.39
C VAL A 56 -0.09 8.00 3.45
N PHE A 57 -0.23 9.00 2.59
CA PHE A 57 0.68 10.13 2.45
C PHE A 57 0.14 11.39 3.14
N PRO A 58 0.97 12.41 3.39
CA PRO A 58 0.49 13.74 3.77
C PRO A 58 -0.49 14.27 2.72
N ARG A 59 -1.51 15.03 3.12
CA ARG A 59 -2.50 15.58 2.17
C ARG A 59 -1.89 16.46 1.08
N GLY A 60 -0.75 17.10 1.35
CA GLY A 60 0.00 17.89 0.38
C GLY A 60 0.56 17.09 -0.80
N ILE A 61 0.61 15.75 -0.72
CA ILE A 61 1.10 14.90 -1.83
C ILE A 61 0.29 15.09 -3.11
N VAL A 62 -1.00 15.42 -2.98
CA VAL A 62 -1.93 15.51 -4.10
C VAL A 62 -1.60 16.73 -5.00
N GLN A 63 -0.87 17.71 -4.46
CA GLN A 63 -0.33 18.82 -5.24
C GLN A 63 1.01 18.48 -5.91
N GLY A 64 1.74 17.50 -5.37
CA GLY A 64 3.02 17.03 -5.89
C GLY A 64 2.88 15.79 -6.77
N GLU A 65 4.00 15.08 -6.93
CA GLU A 65 4.07 13.82 -7.67
C GLU A 65 3.91 12.64 -6.70
N MET A 66 3.09 11.65 -7.07
CA MET A 66 2.96 10.41 -6.30
C MET A 66 4.16 9.50 -6.57
N PRO A 67 4.94 9.09 -5.55
CA PRO A 67 6.10 8.24 -5.77
C PRO A 67 5.69 6.85 -6.29
N PRO A 68 6.31 6.33 -7.38
CA PRO A 68 6.18 4.93 -7.76
C PRO A 68 6.63 3.99 -6.63
N ILE A 69 5.89 2.88 -6.49
CA ILE A 69 6.19 1.82 -5.53
C ILE A 69 6.79 0.59 -6.23
N PHE A 70 7.87 0.07 -5.65
CA PHE A 70 8.55 -1.15 -6.07
C PHE A 70 8.51 -2.13 -4.90
N VAL A 71 7.89 -3.30 -5.09
CA VAL A 71 7.91 -4.36 -4.08
C VAL A 71 9.22 -5.13 -4.20
N ILE A 72 9.88 -5.42 -3.07
CA ILE A 72 11.06 -6.26 -3.03
C ILE A 72 10.59 -7.71 -2.87
N GLY A 73 10.91 -8.55 -3.87
CA GLY A 73 10.61 -9.98 -3.87
C GLY A 73 11.50 -10.77 -2.94
N SER A 74 11.28 -12.09 -2.89
CA SER A 74 12.02 -12.99 -1.98
C SER A 74 13.50 -13.12 -2.33
N GLU A 75 13.88 -12.90 -3.58
CA GLU A 75 15.28 -12.96 -4.04
C GLU A 75 15.93 -11.56 -4.06
N GLY A 76 15.24 -10.53 -3.54
CA GLY A 76 15.72 -9.16 -3.48
C GLY A 76 15.45 -8.33 -4.74
N GLU A 77 14.76 -8.89 -5.72
CA GLU A 77 14.40 -8.24 -6.97
C GLU A 77 13.27 -7.19 -6.79
N THR A 78 13.40 -6.05 -7.45
CA THR A 78 12.36 -5.01 -7.46
C THR A 78 11.27 -5.34 -8.49
N GLN A 79 10.05 -5.51 -8.03
CA GLN A 79 8.88 -5.82 -8.85
C GLN A 79 7.93 -4.62 -8.89
N ILE A 80 7.47 -4.27 -10.10
CA ILE A 80 6.34 -3.35 -10.26
C ILE A 80 5.06 -4.12 -9.95
N VAL A 81 4.18 -3.50 -9.16
CA VAL A 81 2.92 -4.10 -8.73
C VAL A 81 1.74 -3.27 -9.23
N ASN A 82 0.61 -3.96 -9.43
CA ASN A 82 -0.63 -3.25 -9.69
C ASN A 82 -0.99 -2.40 -8.46
N SER A 83 -1.20 -1.12 -8.69
CA SER A 83 -1.50 -0.16 -7.65
C SER A 83 -2.49 0.88 -8.15
N ARG A 84 -3.23 1.47 -7.22
CA ARG A 84 -4.27 2.46 -7.49
C ARG A 84 -4.12 3.62 -6.53
N ILE A 85 -4.37 4.83 -7.01
CA ILE A 85 -4.33 6.03 -6.18
C ILE A 85 -5.76 6.44 -5.84
N HIS A 86 -6.02 6.70 -4.57
CA HIS A 86 -7.26 7.30 -4.11
C HIS A 86 -6.95 8.40 -3.09
N GLN A 87 -7.23 9.66 -3.46
CA GLN A 87 -6.84 10.83 -2.68
C GLN A 87 -5.32 10.82 -2.40
N ASN A 88 -4.92 10.85 -1.12
CA ASN A 88 -3.56 10.74 -0.63
C ASN A 88 -3.15 9.30 -0.26
N THR A 89 -3.85 8.29 -0.78
CA THR A 89 -3.59 6.88 -0.46
C THR A 89 -3.22 6.10 -1.72
N LEU A 90 -2.06 5.44 -1.68
CA LEU A 90 -1.67 4.44 -2.67
C LEU A 90 -2.09 3.06 -2.18
N ILE A 91 -2.90 2.38 -2.98
CA ILE A 91 -3.49 1.07 -2.69
C ILE A 91 -2.76 0.05 -3.54
N VAL A 92 -2.06 -0.87 -2.90
CA VAL A 92 -1.33 -1.96 -3.55
C VAL A 92 -2.19 -3.22 -3.48
N ASP A 93 -2.45 -3.83 -4.63
CA ASP A 93 -3.40 -4.95 -4.74
C ASP A 93 -2.85 -6.30 -4.19
N ARG A 94 -1.73 -6.28 -3.47
CA ARG A 94 -1.12 -7.45 -2.81
C ARG A 94 -0.37 -7.09 -1.53
N LEU A 95 -0.19 -8.07 -0.66
CA LEU A 95 0.72 -7.99 0.47
C LEU A 95 2.19 -8.10 0.01
N PHE A 96 3.09 -7.47 0.78
CA PHE A 96 4.54 -7.56 0.60
C PHE A 96 5.27 -7.55 1.96
N GLY A 97 6.51 -8.08 1.95
CA GLY A 97 7.42 -8.02 3.09
C GLY A 97 8.25 -6.72 3.12
N ALA A 98 8.70 -6.26 1.96
CA ALA A 98 9.36 -4.97 1.81
C ALA A 98 8.96 -4.30 0.48
N ALA A 99 8.97 -2.97 0.46
CA ALA A 99 8.76 -2.16 -0.73
C ALA A 99 9.56 -0.85 -0.63
N GLU A 100 9.80 -0.21 -1.76
CA GLU A 100 10.47 1.07 -1.86
C GLU A 100 9.63 2.05 -2.65
N LEU A 101 9.48 3.26 -2.13
CA LEU A 101 8.95 4.42 -2.81
C LEU A 101 10.12 5.26 -3.28
N ARG A 102 10.16 5.59 -4.58
CA ARG A 102 11.24 6.37 -5.16
C ARG A 102 10.67 7.60 -5.87
N LEU A 103 11.26 8.77 -5.69
CA LEU A 103 10.85 9.97 -6.41
C LEU A 103 12.06 10.81 -6.79
N GLY A 104 12.04 11.38 -8.01
CA GLY A 104 13.18 12.07 -8.59
C GLY A 104 14.16 11.15 -9.32
N SER A 105 15.28 11.72 -9.77
CA SER A 105 16.24 11.08 -10.67
C SER A 105 17.68 11.43 -10.29
N GLY A 106 18.62 10.54 -10.61
CA GLY A 106 20.05 10.73 -10.35
C GLY A 106 20.34 10.98 -8.87
N ASP A 107 21.22 11.93 -8.57
CA ASP A 107 21.64 12.27 -7.21
C ASP A 107 20.54 12.90 -6.35
N ARG A 108 19.39 13.25 -6.94
CA ARG A 108 18.22 13.81 -6.24
C ARG A 108 17.12 12.78 -6.01
N GLN A 109 17.35 11.51 -6.37
CA GLN A 109 16.38 10.46 -6.11
C GLN A 109 16.24 10.24 -4.60
N GLN A 110 15.02 10.44 -4.11
CA GLN A 110 14.65 10.21 -2.72
C GLN A 110 14.00 8.83 -2.61
N THR A 111 14.44 8.02 -1.65
CA THR A 111 13.95 6.67 -1.44
C THR A 111 13.45 6.48 -0.01
N VAL A 112 12.18 6.08 0.12
CA VAL A 112 11.59 5.65 1.38
C VAL A 112 11.29 4.17 1.30
N ARG A 113 11.83 3.39 2.24
CA ARG A 113 11.62 1.95 2.32
C ARG A 113 10.55 1.63 3.35
N ILE A 114 9.64 0.73 2.96
CA ILE A 114 8.54 0.22 3.77
C ILE A 114 8.87 -1.24 4.06
N VAL A 115 8.91 -1.62 5.34
CA VAL A 115 9.24 -3.00 5.76
C VAL A 115 8.17 -3.48 6.72
N ARG A 116 7.65 -4.69 6.46
CA ARG A 116 6.72 -5.34 7.38
C ARG A 116 7.49 -5.73 8.65
N VAL A 117 7.06 -5.21 9.79
CA VAL A 117 7.57 -5.57 11.10
C VAL A 117 6.71 -6.69 11.65
N GLU A 118 7.32 -7.83 11.98
CA GLU A 118 6.61 -8.83 12.76
C GLU A 118 6.27 -8.22 14.11
N GLN A 119 5.00 -8.31 14.51
CA GLN A 119 4.66 -8.13 15.91
C GLN A 119 5.35 -9.28 16.65
N ARG A 120 6.55 -9.05 17.20
CA ARG A 120 7.02 -9.89 18.30
C ARG A 120 5.89 -9.81 19.33
N GLN A 121 5.13 -10.89 19.49
CA GLN A 121 4.28 -11.09 20.65
C GLN A 121 5.14 -10.67 21.84
N ALA A 122 4.70 -9.65 22.59
CA ALA A 122 5.40 -9.23 23.79
C ALA A 122 5.71 -10.51 24.56
N ALA A 123 7.00 -10.80 24.76
CA ALA A 123 7.42 -11.97 25.49
C ALA A 123 6.64 -11.96 26.80
N GLN A 124 5.72 -12.92 26.93
CA GLN A 124 5.00 -13.14 28.18
C GLN A 124 6.09 -13.32 29.23
N PRO A 125 6.12 -12.52 30.32
CA PRO A 125 7.07 -12.81 31.38
C PRO A 125 6.75 -14.23 31.84
N ALA A 126 7.74 -15.11 31.72
CA ALA A 126 7.65 -16.47 32.17
C ALA A 126 7.08 -16.44 33.60
N LYS A 127 5.94 -17.09 33.80
CA LYS A 127 5.42 -17.42 35.11
C LYS A 127 6.45 -18.35 35.75
N THR A 128 7.48 -17.80 36.39
CA THR A 128 8.36 -18.56 37.26
C THR A 128 7.49 -19.02 38.41
N GLY A 129 7.15 -20.31 38.38
CA GLY A 129 6.42 -20.97 39.43
C GLY A 129 7.18 -20.84 40.73
N GLU A 130 6.60 -20.09 41.67
CA GLU A 130 6.89 -20.24 43.08
C GLU A 130 6.42 -21.65 43.48
N LYS A 131 7.37 -22.52 43.83
CA LYS A 131 7.10 -23.76 44.55
C LYS A 131 7.64 -23.59 45.98
N PRO A 132 6.85 -23.94 47.00
CA PRO A 132 7.17 -23.67 48.39
C PRO A 132 8.15 -24.71 48.94
N SER A 133 8.97 -24.30 49.90
CA SER A 133 9.59 -25.17 50.92
C SER A 133 9.85 -24.34 52.16
#